data_AF-A0A4Z1NN75-F1
#
_entry.id   AF-A0A4Z1NN75-F1
#
_cell.length_a   1.000
_cell.length_b   1.000
_cell.length_c   1.000
_cell.angle_alpha   90.00
_cell.angle_beta   90.00
_cell.angle_gamma   90.00
#
_symmetry.space_group_name_H-M   'P 1'
#
loop_
_entity.id
_entity.type
_entity.pdbx_description
1 polymer ?
#
loop_
_entity_poly.entity_id
_entity_poly.type
_entity_poly.pdbx_seq_one_letter_code
_entity_poly.pdbx_strand_id
1 'polypeptide(L)'
;MNESVVGANGISQELEIVTKPVQPSQPFSGPVEPKHISFKEIKRRALHHALIESGVDELTHTKAIRDNIVDQGPLPFHDDVLPGVVQLANLPNIRIKILTNGDEESVRTVCDAEPNLKELQREGQLEWKDIIISSTSVGKFKPAKEMYQALLSAAGTGVSSKQVWLISTNPVDLAGAIEMGMSTAWVNASGYDWPDHLSADENGKSTRKPDINVKTFELLHDELRKCGVGNPTRV
;
A
#
# COMPACT_ATOMS: atom_id res chain seq x y z
N MET A 1 -24.19 20.12 23.44
CA MET A 1 -24.62 19.50 22.18
C MET A 1 -23.35 19.04 21.50
N ASN A 2 -23.02 17.76 21.65
CA ASN A 2 -21.81 17.17 21.09
C ASN A 2 -22.20 16.57 19.74
N GLU A 3 -21.74 17.18 18.66
CA GLU A 3 -21.73 16.54 17.34
C GLU A 3 -20.47 15.67 17.26
N SER A 4 -20.67 14.36 17.38
CA SER A 4 -19.67 13.36 17.09
C SER A 4 -19.44 13.30 15.58
N VAL A 5 -18.27 13.80 15.15
CA VAL A 5 -17.73 13.63 13.80
C VAL A 5 -17.45 12.14 13.59
N VAL A 6 -18.36 11.46 12.89
CA VAL A 6 -18.12 10.12 12.36
C VAL A 6 -17.19 10.29 11.15
N GLY A 7 -15.89 10.19 11.39
CA GLY A 7 -14.87 10.17 10.35
C GLY A 7 -15.06 8.92 9.49
N ALA A 8 -15.59 9.10 8.29
CA ALA A 8 -15.55 8.09 7.24
C ALA A 8 -14.08 7.86 6.89
N ASN A 9 -13.50 6.78 7.43
CA ASN A 9 -12.19 6.29 7.02
C ASN A 9 -12.28 5.82 5.57
N GLY A 10 -12.03 6.75 4.66
CA GLY A 10 -11.88 6.49 3.23
C GLY A 10 -10.79 5.45 3.02
N ILE A 11 -11.15 4.40 2.29
CA ILE A 11 -10.30 3.28 1.93
C ILE A 11 -9.11 3.85 1.14
N SER A 12 -7.98 4.03 1.82
CA SER A 12 -6.76 4.60 1.24
C SER A 12 -6.19 3.60 0.24
N GLN A 13 -6.01 4.03 -1.01
CA GLN A 13 -5.17 3.33 -1.97
C GLN A 13 -3.72 3.68 -1.67
N GLU A 14 -2.92 2.67 -1.33
CA GLU A 14 -1.49 2.81 -1.03
C GLU A 14 -0.68 2.45 -2.27
N LEU A 15 0.28 3.30 -2.63
CA LEU A 15 1.16 3.15 -3.78
C LEU A 15 2.62 3.21 -3.31
N GLU A 16 3.40 2.18 -3.63
CA GLU A 16 4.73 1.95 -3.03
C GLU A 16 5.83 1.76 -4.10
N ILE A 17 7.11 1.95 -3.74
CA ILE A 17 8.21 2.13 -4.71
C ILE A 17 9.46 1.32 -4.28
N VAL A 18 10.01 0.47 -5.17
CA VAL A 18 11.10 -0.52 -4.90
C VAL A 18 12.22 -0.53 -5.96
N THR A 19 13.50 -0.41 -5.58
CA THR A 19 14.64 -0.29 -6.55
C THR A 19 15.35 -1.63 -6.95
N LYS A 20 15.85 -1.76 -8.20
CA LYS A 20 16.53 -2.84 -9.05
C LYS A 20 17.23 -4.14 -8.46
N PRO A 21 17.69 -5.16 -9.27
CA PRO A 21 17.08 -5.99 -10.35
C PRO A 21 17.27 -7.56 -10.20
N VAL A 22 16.57 -8.35 -11.05
CA VAL A 22 16.84 -9.75 -11.55
C VAL A 22 15.99 -10.97 -11.04
N GLN A 23 15.39 -11.63 -12.07
CA GLN A 23 14.82 -12.97 -12.39
C GLN A 23 14.13 -13.93 -11.38
N PRO A 24 13.06 -14.64 -11.83
CA PRO A 24 12.12 -15.39 -10.97
C PRO A 24 12.52 -16.85 -10.71
N SER A 25 12.26 -17.35 -9.50
CA SER A 25 12.26 -18.79 -9.19
C SER A 25 11.10 -19.15 -8.24
N GLN A 26 10.81 -20.45 -8.19
CA GLN A 26 9.49 -21.12 -8.06
C GLN A 26 8.82 -21.11 -6.67
N PRO A 27 7.50 -21.41 -6.59
CA PRO A 27 6.73 -21.34 -5.34
C PRO A 27 6.98 -22.52 -4.39
N PHE A 28 6.95 -22.20 -3.08
CA PHE A 28 7.04 -23.12 -1.95
C PHE A 28 5.64 -23.66 -1.59
N SER A 29 5.50 -24.95 -1.26
CA SER A 29 4.23 -25.55 -0.82
C SER A 29 4.30 -25.99 0.65
N GLY A 30 3.53 -25.31 1.49
CA GLY A 30 3.29 -25.62 2.90
C GLY A 30 1.81 -25.98 3.18
N PRO A 31 1.47 -26.37 4.43
CA PRO A 31 0.17 -26.94 4.79
C PRO A 31 -1.01 -25.98 4.57
N VAL A 32 -2.18 -26.55 4.24
CA VAL A 32 -3.37 -25.83 3.79
C VAL A 32 -3.94 -24.94 4.90
N GLU A 33 -3.67 -23.65 4.78
CA GLU A 33 -4.24 -22.58 5.60
C GLU A 33 -5.76 -22.45 5.39
N PRO A 34 -6.52 -21.92 6.39
CA PRO A 34 -7.91 -21.53 6.16
C PRO A 34 -8.03 -20.69 4.89
N LYS A 35 -8.97 -21.05 4.02
CA LYS A 35 -9.10 -20.48 2.67
C LYS A 35 -9.16 -18.95 2.75
N HIS A 36 -8.16 -18.28 2.19
CA HIS A 36 -8.12 -16.83 2.06
C HIS A 36 -9.42 -16.35 1.40
N ILE A 37 -10.13 -15.42 2.06
CA ILE A 37 -11.32 -14.77 1.51
C ILE A 37 -10.91 -13.44 0.88
N SER A 38 -11.58 -13.03 -0.20
CA SER A 38 -11.26 -11.77 -0.89
C SER A 38 -11.50 -10.56 0.00
N PHE A 39 -10.82 -9.46 -0.31
CA PHE A 39 -11.04 -8.22 0.42
C PHE A 39 -12.45 -7.69 0.22
N LYS A 40 -13.03 -7.89 -0.97
CA LYS A 40 -14.44 -7.61 -1.24
C LYS A 40 -15.37 -8.34 -0.26
N GLU A 41 -15.10 -9.62 0.05
CA GLU A 41 -15.89 -10.38 1.02
C GLU A 41 -15.69 -9.88 2.46
N ILE A 42 -14.48 -9.45 2.82
CA ILE A 42 -14.22 -8.79 4.11
C ILE A 42 -15.03 -7.49 4.23
N LYS A 43 -14.97 -6.61 3.23
CA LYS A 43 -15.76 -5.38 3.18
C LYS A 43 -17.25 -5.67 3.32
N ARG A 44 -17.76 -6.69 2.62
CA ARG A 44 -19.17 -7.11 2.70
C ARG A 44 -19.56 -7.52 4.13
N ARG A 45 -18.72 -8.33 4.79
CA ARG A 45 -18.98 -8.80 6.17
C ARG A 45 -18.88 -7.65 7.18
N ALA A 46 -17.88 -6.80 7.05
CA ALA A 46 -17.68 -5.63 7.92
C ALA A 46 -18.85 -4.65 7.81
N LEU A 47 -19.32 -4.37 6.59
CA LEU A 47 -20.49 -3.54 6.36
C LEU A 47 -21.75 -4.15 6.98
N HIS A 48 -22.00 -5.44 6.74
CA HIS A 48 -23.15 -6.13 7.34
C HIS A 48 -23.13 -6.04 8.87
N HIS A 49 -21.96 -6.22 9.49
CA HIS A 49 -21.81 -6.08 10.94
C HIS A 49 -22.10 -4.64 11.41
N ALA A 50 -21.52 -3.64 10.77
CA ALA A 50 -21.74 -2.23 11.10
C ALA A 50 -23.21 -1.80 10.96
N LEU A 51 -23.92 -2.33 9.95
CA LEU A 51 -25.36 -2.08 9.76
C LEU A 51 -26.20 -2.64 10.90
N ILE A 52 -25.89 -3.87 11.35
CA ILE A 52 -26.55 -4.48 12.51
C ILE A 52 -26.32 -3.65 13.78
N GLU A 53 -25.07 -3.27 14.05
CA GLU A 53 -24.73 -2.47 15.24
C GLU A 53 -25.39 -1.09 15.22
N SER A 54 -25.57 -0.51 14.03
CA SER A 54 -26.23 0.79 13.85
C SER A 54 -27.76 0.71 13.89
N GLY A 55 -28.35 -0.48 14.04
CA GLY A 55 -29.80 -0.68 14.02
C GLY A 55 -30.46 -0.39 12.67
N VAL A 56 -29.69 -0.36 11.58
CA VAL A 56 -30.22 -0.15 10.23
C VAL A 56 -30.79 -1.47 9.73
N ASP A 57 -32.08 -1.46 9.39
CA ASP A 57 -32.71 -2.63 8.77
C ASP A 57 -32.10 -2.91 7.40
N GLU A 58 -31.45 -4.07 7.31
CA GLU A 58 -30.71 -4.51 6.14
C GLU A 58 -31.63 -4.61 4.91
N LEU A 59 -32.89 -5.05 5.06
CA LEU A 59 -33.84 -5.26 3.96
C LEU A 59 -34.22 -3.97 3.21
N THR A 60 -34.20 -2.83 3.90
CA THR A 60 -34.71 -1.57 3.34
C THR A 60 -33.63 -0.76 2.61
N HIS A 61 -32.36 -0.89 3.00
CA HIS A 61 -31.25 -0.07 2.46
C HIS A 61 -30.12 -0.87 1.80
N THR A 62 -30.21 -2.20 1.73
CA THR A 62 -29.08 -3.06 1.34
C THR A 62 -28.52 -2.77 -0.02
N LYS A 63 -29.38 -2.59 -1.04
CA LYS A 63 -28.88 -2.55 -2.42
C LYS A 63 -28.03 -1.30 -2.66
N ALA A 64 -28.52 -0.12 -2.30
CA ALA A 64 -27.76 1.12 -2.50
C ALA A 64 -26.50 1.19 -1.62
N ILE A 65 -26.54 0.71 -0.37
CA ILE A 65 -25.37 0.72 0.51
C ILE A 65 -24.34 -0.33 0.06
N ARG A 66 -24.79 -1.53 -0.34
CA ARG A 66 -23.93 -2.60 -0.89
C ARG A 66 -23.29 -2.15 -2.20
N ASP A 67 -24.09 -1.60 -3.12
CA ASP A 67 -23.64 -1.10 -4.42
C ASP A 67 -22.57 0.02 -4.25
N ASN A 68 -22.72 0.88 -3.24
CA ASN A 68 -21.82 2.03 -3.02
C ASN A 68 -20.61 1.79 -2.10
N ILE A 69 -20.56 0.69 -1.34
CA ILE A 69 -19.46 0.41 -0.38
C ILE A 69 -18.74 -0.90 -0.71
N VAL A 70 -19.49 -1.95 -1.01
CA VAL A 70 -18.93 -3.29 -1.30
C VAL A 70 -18.57 -3.38 -2.78
N ASP A 71 -19.51 -2.99 -3.64
CA ASP A 71 -19.36 -3.01 -5.09
C ASP A 71 -18.87 -1.67 -5.64
N GLN A 72 -18.50 -0.73 -4.75
CA GLN A 72 -17.76 0.45 -5.16
C GLN A 72 -16.55 -0.03 -5.94
N GLY A 73 -16.50 0.36 -7.21
CA GLY A 73 -15.33 0.19 -8.04
C GLY A 73 -14.11 0.78 -7.33
N PRO A 74 -12.92 0.36 -7.74
CA PRO A 74 -11.71 0.86 -7.13
C PRO A 74 -11.64 2.39 -7.31
N LEU A 75 -11.23 3.10 -6.26
CA LEU A 75 -11.16 4.56 -6.25
C LEU A 75 -10.12 5.06 -7.27
N PRO A 76 -10.27 6.27 -7.83
CA PRO A 76 -9.19 6.88 -8.59
C PRO A 76 -8.01 7.22 -7.69
N PHE A 77 -6.82 7.39 -8.28
CA PHE A 77 -5.67 7.96 -7.57
C PHE A 77 -5.99 9.38 -7.09
N HIS A 78 -5.42 9.76 -5.96
CA HIS A 78 -5.46 11.15 -5.51
C HIS A 78 -4.60 12.03 -6.44
N ASP A 79 -5.01 13.29 -6.63
CA ASP A 79 -4.44 14.20 -7.65
C ASP A 79 -2.92 14.40 -7.52
N ASP A 80 -2.36 14.32 -6.31
CA ASP A 80 -0.93 14.51 -6.04
C ASP A 80 -0.09 13.22 -6.20
N VAL A 81 -0.72 12.06 -6.38
CA VAL A 81 -0.02 10.77 -6.46
C VAL A 81 0.62 10.58 -7.82
N LEU A 82 -0.16 10.70 -8.91
CA LEU A 82 0.36 10.44 -10.26
C LEU A 82 1.54 11.34 -10.65
N PRO A 83 1.53 12.67 -10.38
CA PRO A 83 2.70 13.50 -10.63
C PRO A 83 3.96 13.01 -9.91
N GLY A 84 3.86 12.64 -8.64
CA GLY A 84 5.01 12.13 -7.89
C GLY A 84 5.49 10.76 -8.37
N VAL A 85 4.58 9.89 -8.80
CA VAL A 85 4.91 8.59 -9.40
C VAL A 85 5.68 8.75 -10.68
N VAL A 86 5.25 9.66 -11.55
CA VAL A 86 5.95 9.99 -12.80
C VAL A 86 7.35 10.52 -12.48
N GLN A 87 7.50 11.42 -11.50
CA GLN A 87 8.81 11.92 -11.09
C GLN A 87 9.72 10.80 -10.59
N LEU A 88 9.20 9.88 -9.77
CA LEU A 88 9.97 8.78 -9.19
C LEU A 88 10.31 7.70 -10.22
N ALA A 89 9.41 7.40 -11.15
CA ALA A 89 9.65 6.45 -12.24
C ALA A 89 10.77 6.92 -13.20
N ASN A 90 10.92 8.23 -13.35
CA ASN A 90 11.99 8.85 -14.16
C ASN A 90 13.38 8.80 -13.49
N LEU A 91 13.45 8.46 -12.20
CA LEU A 91 14.74 8.33 -11.52
C LEU A 91 15.44 7.01 -11.91
N PRO A 92 16.77 7.03 -12.07
CA PRO A 92 17.49 5.82 -12.41
C PRO A 92 17.39 4.82 -11.25
N ASN A 93 17.32 3.54 -11.61
CA ASN A 93 17.32 2.43 -10.65
C ASN A 93 16.04 2.27 -9.82
N ILE A 94 14.97 3.01 -10.10
CA ILE A 94 13.67 2.84 -9.44
C ILE A 94 12.83 1.76 -10.14
N ARG A 95 12.06 0.99 -9.37
CA ARG A 95 10.86 0.28 -9.85
C ARG A 95 9.72 0.66 -8.92
N ILE A 96 8.50 0.57 -9.40
CA ILE A 96 7.31 0.92 -8.63
C ILE A 96 6.45 -0.33 -8.47
N LYS A 97 5.93 -0.57 -7.26
CA LYS A 97 5.09 -1.73 -6.94
C LYS A 97 3.97 -1.34 -5.98
N ILE A 98 2.75 -1.80 -6.24
CA ILE A 98 1.60 -1.59 -5.38
C ILE A 98 1.49 -2.78 -4.42
N LEU A 99 1.65 -2.56 -3.12
CA LEU A 99 1.33 -3.55 -2.09
C LEU A 99 -0.04 -3.23 -1.49
N THR A 100 -1.01 -4.12 -1.68
CA THR A 100 -2.41 -3.80 -1.38
C THR A 100 -3.13 -4.94 -0.68
N ASN A 101 -4.01 -4.58 0.26
CA ASN A 101 -5.02 -5.51 0.78
C ASN A 101 -6.17 -5.71 -0.21
N GLY A 102 -6.28 -4.90 -1.27
CA GLY A 102 -7.31 -5.04 -2.28
C GLY A 102 -7.08 -6.24 -3.21
N ASP A 103 -8.15 -6.66 -3.87
CA ASP A 103 -8.09 -7.72 -4.87
C ASP A 103 -7.33 -7.23 -6.11
N GLU A 104 -6.42 -8.05 -6.66
CA GLU A 104 -5.53 -7.64 -7.76
C GLU A 104 -6.29 -7.09 -8.98
N GLU A 105 -7.37 -7.74 -9.40
CA GLU A 105 -8.19 -7.34 -10.55
C GLU A 105 -8.77 -5.92 -10.37
N SER A 106 -9.21 -5.60 -9.16
CA SER A 106 -9.76 -4.27 -8.86
C SER A 106 -8.67 -3.20 -8.96
N VAL A 107 -7.50 -3.45 -8.37
CA VAL A 107 -6.39 -2.49 -8.44
C VAL A 107 -5.89 -2.33 -9.87
N ARG A 108 -5.77 -3.45 -10.61
CA ARG A 108 -5.37 -3.45 -12.01
C ARG A 108 -6.33 -2.62 -12.88
N THR A 109 -7.63 -2.66 -12.61
CA THR A 109 -8.64 -1.85 -13.33
C THR A 109 -8.37 -0.35 -13.22
N VAL A 110 -8.03 0.18 -12.03
CA VAL A 110 -7.67 1.61 -11.88
C VAL A 110 -6.39 1.91 -12.63
N CYS A 111 -5.38 1.06 -12.42
CA CYS A 111 -4.07 1.27 -12.99
C CYS A 111 -4.14 1.27 -14.53
N ASP A 112 -4.94 0.37 -15.12
CA ASP A 112 -5.20 0.28 -16.57
C ASP A 112 -6.05 1.45 -17.08
N ALA A 113 -6.75 2.19 -16.23
CA ALA A 113 -7.49 3.37 -16.64
C ALA A 113 -6.57 4.61 -16.74
N GLU A 114 -5.42 4.62 -16.05
CA GLU A 114 -4.55 5.79 -15.95
C GLU A 114 -3.63 5.99 -17.15
N PRO A 115 -3.76 7.11 -17.90
CA PRO A 115 -2.90 7.39 -19.05
C PRO A 115 -1.41 7.51 -18.69
N ASN A 116 -1.10 8.15 -17.55
CA ASN A 116 0.28 8.36 -17.10
C ASN A 116 1.00 7.02 -16.84
N LEU A 117 0.32 6.05 -16.22
CA LEU A 117 0.91 4.74 -15.94
C LEU A 117 1.17 3.94 -17.22
N LYS A 118 0.26 4.03 -18.21
CA LYS A 118 0.47 3.46 -19.55
C LYS A 118 1.64 4.08 -20.28
N GLU A 119 1.83 5.38 -20.14
CA GLU A 119 2.97 6.09 -20.73
C GLU A 119 4.29 5.61 -20.11
N LEU A 120 4.38 5.59 -18.77
CA LEU A 120 5.55 5.05 -18.06
C LEU A 120 5.86 3.60 -18.47
N GLN A 121 4.82 2.78 -18.67
CA GLN A 121 4.98 1.40 -19.15
C GLN A 121 5.56 1.37 -20.58
N ARG A 122 5.01 2.16 -21.50
CA ARG A 122 5.47 2.24 -22.90
C ARG A 122 6.92 2.71 -23.00
N GLU A 123 7.35 3.57 -22.09
CA GLU A 123 8.73 4.08 -22.01
C GLU A 123 9.69 3.11 -21.29
N GLY A 124 9.21 1.97 -20.82
CA GLY A 124 10.02 0.97 -20.10
C GLY A 124 10.39 1.39 -18.68
N GLN A 125 9.72 2.40 -18.13
CA GLN A 125 9.93 2.91 -16.78
C GLN A 125 9.08 2.17 -15.74
N LEU A 126 8.05 1.42 -16.20
CA LEU A 126 7.13 0.67 -15.35
C LEU A 126 6.87 -0.74 -15.89
N GLU A 127 7.12 -1.76 -15.06
CA GLU A 127 6.93 -3.17 -15.40
C GLU A 127 5.55 -3.65 -14.97
N TRP A 128 4.57 -3.62 -15.87
CA TRP A 128 3.16 -3.85 -15.54
C TRP A 128 2.81 -5.27 -15.08
N LYS A 129 3.58 -6.26 -15.53
CA LYS A 129 3.30 -7.67 -15.26
C LYS A 129 3.35 -7.98 -13.76
N ASP A 130 4.31 -7.38 -13.06
CA ASP A 130 4.61 -7.65 -11.65
C ASP A 130 4.43 -6.39 -10.79
N ILE A 131 3.60 -5.44 -11.22
CA ILE A 131 3.40 -4.17 -10.51
C ILE A 131 2.59 -4.34 -9.22
N ILE A 132 1.66 -5.31 -9.15
CA ILE A 132 0.76 -5.46 -7.99
C ILE A 132 1.16 -6.68 -7.16
N ILE A 133 1.27 -6.48 -5.85
CA ILE A 133 1.35 -7.52 -4.83
C ILE A 133 0.10 -7.37 -3.96
N SER A 134 -0.85 -8.28 -4.10
CA SER A 134 -2.16 -8.21 -3.45
C SER A 134 -2.26 -9.20 -2.31
N SER A 135 -3.15 -8.94 -1.35
CA SER A 135 -3.49 -9.93 -0.33
C SER A 135 -3.97 -11.24 -0.95
N THR A 136 -4.67 -11.17 -2.08
CA THR A 136 -5.14 -12.34 -2.82
C THR A 136 -4.01 -13.19 -3.39
N SER A 137 -2.91 -12.57 -3.85
CA SER A 137 -1.76 -13.31 -4.37
C SER A 137 -0.84 -13.83 -3.26
N VAL A 138 -0.76 -13.13 -2.13
CA VAL A 138 0.05 -13.54 -0.96
C VAL A 138 -0.69 -14.50 -0.03
N GLY A 139 -2.03 -14.46 0.00
CA GLY A 139 -2.87 -15.22 0.93
C GLY A 139 -2.98 -14.61 2.33
N LYS A 140 -2.45 -13.42 2.57
CA LYS A 140 -2.46 -12.71 3.87
C LYS A 140 -2.89 -11.25 3.70
N PHE A 141 -3.35 -10.62 4.76
CA PHE A 141 -3.62 -9.18 4.79
C PHE A 141 -2.54 -8.45 5.58
N LYS A 142 -2.15 -7.25 5.14
CA LYS A 142 -1.37 -6.30 5.95
C LYS A 142 -2.09 -6.08 7.29
N PRO A 143 -1.36 -6.00 8.42
CA PRO A 143 0.09 -5.93 8.56
C PRO A 143 0.80 -7.29 8.74
N ALA A 144 0.26 -8.38 8.20
CA ALA A 144 0.96 -9.68 8.25
C ALA A 144 2.34 -9.59 7.56
N LYS A 145 3.37 -10.17 8.21
CA LYS A 145 4.77 -10.07 7.77
C LYS A 145 4.99 -10.59 6.35
N GLU A 146 4.20 -11.58 5.95
CA GLU A 146 4.22 -12.22 4.64
C GLU A 146 3.97 -11.22 3.49
N MET A 147 3.16 -10.19 3.71
CA MET A 147 2.92 -9.14 2.70
C MET A 147 4.19 -8.35 2.40
N TYR A 148 4.88 -7.92 3.44
CA TYR A 148 6.14 -7.19 3.32
C TYR A 148 7.28 -8.11 2.87
N GLN A 149 7.29 -9.39 3.28
CA GLN A 149 8.22 -10.39 2.77
C GLN A 149 8.04 -10.61 1.26
N ALA A 150 6.80 -10.64 0.77
CA ALA A 150 6.53 -10.70 -0.66
C ALA A 150 7.07 -9.47 -1.39
N LEU A 151 6.92 -8.26 -0.82
CA LEU A 151 7.49 -7.03 -1.37
C LEU A 151 9.03 -7.06 -1.40
N LEU A 152 9.67 -7.46 -0.30
CA LEU A 152 11.12 -7.65 -0.22
C LEU A 152 11.62 -8.69 -1.23
N SER A 153 10.91 -9.81 -1.37
CA SER A 153 11.23 -10.86 -2.34
C SER A 153 11.10 -10.35 -3.78
N ALA A 154 10.07 -9.54 -4.05
CA ALA A 154 9.86 -8.91 -5.35
C ALA A 154 10.91 -7.81 -5.66
N ALA A 155 11.61 -7.30 -4.65
CA ALA A 155 12.80 -6.47 -4.83
C ALA A 155 13.98 -7.29 -5.38
N GLY A 156 13.98 -8.61 -5.23
CA GLY A 156 15.02 -9.46 -5.80
C GLY A 156 16.25 -9.61 -4.91
N THR A 157 17.17 -10.46 -5.36
CA THR A 157 18.32 -10.89 -4.57
C THR A 157 19.35 -9.77 -4.42
N GLY A 158 19.91 -9.63 -3.22
CA GLY A 158 20.92 -8.61 -2.92
C GLY A 158 20.37 -7.22 -2.61
N VAL A 159 19.06 -7.00 -2.69
CA VAL A 159 18.43 -5.76 -2.21
C VAL A 159 18.26 -5.85 -0.69
N SER A 160 18.91 -4.96 0.05
CA SER A 160 18.66 -4.88 1.50
C SER A 160 17.29 -4.29 1.75
N SER A 161 16.65 -4.67 2.86
CA SER A 161 15.34 -4.11 3.25
C SER A 161 15.36 -2.58 3.33
N LYS A 162 16.49 -1.97 3.73
CA LYS A 162 16.68 -0.50 3.75
C LYS A 162 16.64 0.18 2.37
N GLN A 163 16.81 -0.57 1.29
CA GLN A 163 16.67 -0.06 -0.08
C GLN A 163 15.25 -0.19 -0.62
N VAL A 164 14.35 -0.85 0.12
CA VAL A 164 12.94 -0.97 -0.20
C VAL A 164 12.18 0.06 0.62
N TRP A 165 11.43 0.93 -0.06
CA TRP A 165 10.69 2.02 0.55
C TRP A 165 9.19 1.70 0.56
N LEU A 166 8.60 1.60 1.75
CA LEU A 166 7.15 1.61 1.91
C LEU A 166 6.68 3.06 1.99
N ILE A 167 5.75 3.43 1.12
CA ILE A 167 5.13 4.76 1.12
C ILE A 167 3.64 4.57 1.42
N SER A 168 3.17 5.12 2.52
CA SER A 168 1.78 4.95 2.94
C SER A 168 1.27 6.16 3.72
N THR A 169 -0.04 6.36 3.71
CA THR A 169 -0.75 7.31 4.58
C THR A 169 -1.11 6.69 5.93
N ASN A 170 -1.07 5.35 6.03
CA ASN A 170 -1.53 4.56 7.17
C ASN A 170 -0.37 4.19 8.11
N PRO A 171 -0.37 4.68 9.36
CA PRO A 171 0.67 4.35 10.33
C PRO A 171 0.83 2.86 10.64
N VAL A 172 -0.26 2.08 10.61
CA VAL A 172 -0.21 0.63 10.89
C VAL A 172 0.56 -0.10 9.79
N ASP A 173 0.41 0.35 8.55
CA ASP A 173 1.11 -0.24 7.41
C ASP A 173 2.61 0.06 7.46
N LEU A 174 2.96 1.32 7.75
CA LEU A 174 4.33 1.75 7.97
C LEU A 174 4.99 1.02 9.13
N ALA A 175 4.26 0.76 10.21
CA ALA A 175 4.77 -0.03 11.33
C ALA A 175 5.14 -1.46 10.91
N GLY A 176 4.30 -2.12 10.10
CA GLY A 176 4.59 -3.45 9.54
C GLY A 176 5.87 -3.46 8.68
N ALA A 177 6.07 -2.44 7.85
CA ALA A 177 7.31 -2.30 7.08
C ALA A 177 8.54 -2.00 7.95
N ILE A 178 8.38 -1.19 9.00
CA ILE A 178 9.42 -0.89 9.98
C ILE A 178 9.90 -2.17 10.67
N GLU A 179 8.99 -3.05 11.09
CA GLU A 179 9.33 -4.35 11.70
C GLU A 179 10.14 -5.25 10.75
N MET A 180 9.96 -5.07 9.44
CA MET A 180 10.67 -5.79 8.40
C MET A 180 12.00 -5.13 8.00
N GLY A 181 12.38 -4.06 8.71
CA GLY A 181 13.63 -3.31 8.51
C GLY A 181 13.63 -2.45 7.24
N MET A 182 12.45 -2.18 6.66
CA MET A 182 12.32 -1.37 5.45
C MET A 182 12.54 0.12 5.73
N SER A 183 12.85 0.89 4.69
CA SER A 183 12.74 2.35 4.74
C SER A 183 11.28 2.75 4.53
N THR A 184 10.86 3.87 5.13
CA THR A 184 9.46 4.25 5.21
C THR A 184 9.25 5.74 5.00
N ALA A 185 8.24 6.10 4.23
CA ALA A 185 7.82 7.48 4.03
C ALA A 185 6.32 7.62 4.34
N TRP A 186 6.01 8.49 5.30
CA TRP A 186 4.64 8.79 5.69
C TRP A 186 4.11 10.00 4.93
N VAL A 187 3.05 9.78 4.17
CA VAL A 187 2.26 10.86 3.57
C VAL A 187 1.15 11.24 4.54
N ASN A 188 1.39 12.30 5.30
CA ASN A 188 0.58 12.74 6.42
C ASN A 188 -0.06 14.10 6.12
N ALA A 189 -1.03 14.11 5.20
CA ALA A 189 -1.75 15.33 4.82
C ALA A 189 -2.44 16.02 6.00
N SER A 190 -2.90 15.25 6.99
CA SER A 190 -3.57 15.76 8.19
C SER A 190 -2.61 16.33 9.24
N GLY A 191 -1.31 16.08 9.13
CA GLY A 191 -0.30 16.54 10.09
C GLY A 191 -0.44 15.91 11.48
N TYR A 192 -0.94 14.66 11.55
CA TYR A 192 -1.04 13.94 12.81
C TYR A 192 0.33 13.61 13.39
N ASP A 193 0.41 13.47 14.71
CA ASP A 193 1.60 12.93 15.36
C ASP A 193 1.73 11.43 15.06
N TRP A 194 2.96 10.95 14.94
CA TRP A 194 3.21 9.52 14.75
C TRP A 194 2.72 8.74 15.99
N PRO A 195 1.87 7.71 15.82
CA PRO A 195 1.42 6.89 16.93
C PRO A 195 2.55 5.96 17.40
N ASP A 196 3.34 6.44 18.35
CA ASP A 196 4.55 5.82 18.93
C ASP A 196 4.35 4.41 19.54
N HIS A 197 3.14 3.85 19.53
CA HIS A 197 2.83 2.53 20.09
C HIS A 197 2.65 1.44 19.02
N LEU A 198 2.80 1.77 17.73
CA LEU A 198 2.54 0.82 16.65
C LEU A 198 3.70 -0.12 16.29
N SER A 199 4.96 0.19 16.61
CA SER A 199 6.13 -0.58 16.14
C SER A 199 7.06 -1.06 17.26
N ALA A 200 6.67 -2.06 18.06
CA ALA A 200 7.41 -2.44 19.28
C ALA A 200 8.71 -3.22 19.01
N ASP A 201 9.78 -2.96 19.78
CA ASP A 201 10.93 -3.85 19.89
C ASP A 201 10.63 -5.08 20.79
N GLU A 202 11.61 -5.98 20.94
CA GLU A 202 11.52 -7.18 21.78
C GLU A 202 11.23 -6.90 23.27
N ASN A 203 11.38 -5.65 23.71
CA ASN A 203 11.06 -5.18 25.05
C ASN A 203 9.73 -4.39 25.11
N GLY A 204 8.95 -4.38 24.03
CA GLY A 204 7.69 -3.65 23.94
C GLY A 204 7.84 -2.14 23.72
N LYS A 205 9.05 -1.64 23.44
CA LYS A 205 9.29 -0.22 23.23
C LYS A 205 9.37 0.08 21.73
N SER A 206 8.33 0.74 21.22
CA SER A 206 8.33 1.23 19.85
C SER A 206 9.02 2.58 19.77
N THR A 207 10.09 2.70 18.97
CA THR A 207 10.82 3.98 18.83
C THR A 207 11.17 4.36 17.40
N ARG A 208 11.07 3.45 16.43
CA ARG A 208 11.39 3.79 15.04
C ARG A 208 10.16 4.45 14.40
N LYS A 209 10.33 5.72 14.07
CA LYS A 209 9.39 6.54 13.30
C LYS A 209 9.67 6.37 11.80
N PRO A 210 8.73 6.79 10.92
CA PRO A 210 8.99 6.87 9.50
C PRO A 210 10.25 7.69 9.21
N ASP A 211 11.04 7.24 8.23
CA ASP A 211 12.29 7.91 7.85
C ASP A 211 12.01 9.25 7.17
N ILE A 212 10.88 9.35 6.46
CA ILE A 212 10.35 10.57 5.84
C ILE A 212 8.93 10.82 6.35
N ASN A 213 8.59 12.09 6.60
CA ASN A 213 7.23 12.54 6.88
C ASN A 213 6.94 13.80 6.04
N VAL A 214 5.97 13.71 5.13
CA VAL A 214 5.60 14.80 4.22
C VAL A 214 4.08 14.97 4.20
N LYS A 215 3.61 16.17 3.83
CA LYS A 215 2.16 16.44 3.76
C LYS A 215 1.51 15.91 2.48
N THR A 216 2.27 15.81 1.38
CA THR A 216 1.75 15.42 0.07
C THR A 216 2.71 14.45 -0.60
N PHE A 217 2.18 13.64 -1.52
CA PHE A 217 2.98 12.68 -2.28
C PHE A 217 3.99 13.39 -3.19
N GLU A 218 3.64 14.54 -3.74
CA GLU A 218 4.53 15.37 -4.58
C GLU A 218 5.84 15.74 -3.86
N LEU A 219 5.80 16.00 -2.55
CA LEU A 219 6.98 16.35 -1.76
C LEU A 219 7.92 15.15 -1.50
N LEU A 220 7.47 13.92 -1.75
CA LEU A 220 8.28 12.72 -1.51
C LEU A 220 9.52 12.68 -2.38
N HIS A 221 9.44 13.17 -3.63
CA HIS A 221 10.56 13.09 -4.56
C HIS A 221 11.82 13.69 -3.93
N ASP A 222 11.75 14.95 -3.48
CA ASP A 222 12.91 15.65 -2.96
C ASP A 222 13.46 15.04 -1.67
N GLU A 223 12.58 14.57 -0.77
CA GLU A 223 13.01 13.90 0.46
C GLU A 223 13.67 12.54 0.17
N LEU A 224 13.12 11.75 -0.76
CA LEU A 224 13.71 10.49 -1.19
C LEU A 224 15.10 10.73 -1.83
N ARG A 225 15.25 11.79 -2.63
CA ARG A 225 16.55 12.18 -3.21
C ARG A 225 17.58 12.51 -2.13
N LYS A 226 17.21 13.20 -1.04
CA LYS A 226 18.10 13.47 0.11
C LYS A 226 18.58 12.19 0.78
N CYS A 227 17.74 11.15 0.80
CA CYS A 227 18.09 9.81 1.28
C CYS A 227 18.91 8.98 0.27
N GLY A 228 19.25 9.55 -0.89
CA GLY A 228 20.06 8.91 -1.92
C GLY A 228 19.28 8.02 -2.89
N VAL A 229 17.95 7.99 -2.81
CA VAL A 229 17.08 7.25 -3.73
C VAL A 229 17.25 7.83 -5.14
N GLY A 230 17.48 6.97 -6.14
CA GLY A 230 17.67 7.41 -7.52
C GLY A 230 19.04 8.02 -7.81
N ASN A 231 20.02 7.96 -6.89
CA ASN A 231 21.38 8.32 -7.24
C ASN A 231 21.96 7.25 -8.18
N PRO A 232 22.60 7.64 -9.30
CA PRO A 232 23.44 6.70 -10.02
C PRO A 232 24.49 6.20 -9.04
N THR A 233 24.60 4.88 -8.91
CA THR A 233 25.58 4.24 -8.04
C THR A 233 26.93 4.90 -8.30
N ARG A 234 27.63 5.36 -7.24
CA ARG A 234 29.06 5.65 -7.35
C ARG A 234 29.71 4.30 -7.69
N VAL A 235 29.99 4.11 -8.99
CA VAL A 235 30.84 3.03 -9.50
C VAL A 235 32.24 3.25 -8.97
#